data_AF-A0A315AH11-F1
#
_entry.id   AF-A0A315AH11-F1
#
_cell.length_a   1.000
_cell.length_b   1.000
_cell.length_c   1.000
_cell.angle_alpha   90.00
_cell.angle_beta   90.00
_cell.angle_gamma   90.00
#
_symmetry.space_group_name_H-M   'P 1'
#
loop_
_entity.id
_entity.type
_entity.pdbx_description
1 polymer ?
#
loop_
_entity_poly.entity_id
_entity_poly.type
_entity_poly.pdbx_seq_one_letter_code
_entity_poly.pdbx_strand_id
1 'polypeptide(L)'
;MAYATIALQNQTLQIQTVPGSGMIKVLLPETAPCFYNPATGLFSTEPTSEGGTPDLVSQHLPELKQKLNEFDAARRAAIAEANRLSAGV
;
A
#
# COMPACT_ATOMS: atom_id res chain seq x y z
N MET A 1 -30.58 -12.47 1.36
CA MET A 1 -29.50 -11.67 2.00
C MET A 1 -29.34 -12.17 3.42
N ALA A 2 -28.16 -12.66 3.80
CA ALA A 2 -27.91 -13.17 5.15
C ALA A 2 -27.00 -12.19 5.92
N TYR A 3 -27.33 -11.97 7.19
CA TYR A 3 -26.60 -11.09 8.09
C TYR A 3 -26.02 -11.88 9.26
N ALA A 4 -24.83 -11.49 9.68
CA ALA A 4 -24.22 -11.98 10.92
C ALA A 4 -23.77 -10.78 11.75
N THR A 5 -23.91 -10.92 13.06
CA THR A 5 -23.51 -9.90 14.03
C THR A 5 -22.44 -10.50 14.92
N ILE A 6 -21.28 -9.86 14.99
CA ILE A 6 -20.23 -10.21 15.94
C ILE A 6 -20.18 -9.09 16.99
N ALA A 7 -20.44 -9.45 18.25
CA ALA A 7 -20.29 -8.57 19.39
C ALA A 7 -18.84 -8.67 19.89
N LEU A 8 -18.07 -7.62 19.72
CA LEU A 8 -16.81 -7.41 20.40
C LEU A 8 -17.08 -6.61 21.67
N GLN A 9 -16.19 -6.69 22.67
CA GLN A 9 -16.41 -6.18 24.04
C GLN A 9 -17.03 -4.77 24.12
N ASN A 10 -16.79 -3.89 23.14
CA ASN A 10 -17.39 -2.55 23.06
C ASN A 10 -17.88 -2.15 21.65
N GLN A 11 -18.01 -3.09 20.70
CA GLN A 11 -18.31 -2.76 19.29
C GLN A 11 -19.17 -3.84 18.63
N THR A 12 -20.07 -3.41 17.75
CA THR A 12 -20.85 -4.31 16.90
C THR A 12 -20.35 -4.23 15.47
N LEU A 13 -19.89 -5.35 14.92
CA LEU A 13 -19.58 -5.48 13.50
C LEU A 13 -20.82 -6.00 12.77
N GLN A 14 -21.31 -5.23 11.79
CA GLN A 14 -22.38 -5.70 10.91
C GLN A 14 -21.77 -6.31 9.65
N ILE A 15 -22.13 -7.56 9.39
CA ILE A 15 -21.60 -8.34 8.28
C ILE A 15 -22.74 -8.68 7.33
N GLN A 16 -22.58 -8.28 6.07
CA GLN A 16 -23.54 -8.56 5.00
C GLN A 16 -22.86 -9.38 3.90
N THR A 17 -23.44 -10.53 3.58
CA THR A 17 -23.02 -11.32 2.41
C THR A 17 -23.48 -10.63 1.12
N VAL A 18 -22.59 -10.53 0.12
CA VAL A 18 -22.92 -9.97 -1.19
C VAL A 18 -23.14 -11.12 -2.19
N PRO A 19 -24.39 -11.40 -2.61
CA PRO A 19 -24.69 -12.55 -3.46
C PRO A 19 -23.88 -12.57 -4.75
N GLY A 20 -23.37 -13.74 -5.14
CA GLY A 20 -22.65 -13.96 -6.39
C GLY A 20 -21.21 -13.44 -6.45
N SER A 21 -20.73 -12.73 -5.42
CA SER A 21 -19.38 -12.14 -5.40
C SER A 21 -18.32 -12.98 -4.68
N GLY A 22 -18.74 -13.90 -3.81
CA GLY A 22 -17.84 -14.56 -2.84
C GLY A 22 -17.28 -13.60 -1.78
N MET A 23 -17.73 -12.34 -1.76
CA MET A 23 -17.27 -11.31 -0.83
C MET A 23 -18.29 -11.04 0.27
N ILE A 24 -17.77 -10.46 1.35
CA ILE A 24 -18.52 -10.06 2.53
C ILE A 24 -18.28 -8.56 2.76
N LYS A 25 -19.36 -7.81 2.91
CA LYS A 25 -19.32 -6.39 3.30
C LYS A 25 -19.30 -6.30 4.82
N VAL A 26 -18.27 -5.66 5.37
CA VAL A 26 -18.15 -5.39 6.81
C VAL A 26 -18.39 -3.91 7.03
N LEU A 27 -19.38 -3.58 7.85
CA LEU A 27 -19.68 -2.23 8.30
C LEU A 27 -19.06 -2.07 9.68
N LEU A 28 -18.01 -1.25 9.73
CA LEU A 28 -17.34 -0.86 10.97
C LEU A 28 -18.16 0.27 11.61
N PRO A 29 -18.40 0.26 12.93
CA PRO A 29 -18.93 1.43 13.63
C PRO A 29 -17.94 2.60 13.47
N GLU A 30 -18.38 3.85 13.70
CA GLU A 30 -17.46 5.00 13.72
C GLU A 30 -16.38 4.75 14.80
N THR A 31 -15.23 4.25 14.38
CA THR A 31 -14.11 3.98 15.25
C THR A 31 -13.35 5.29 15.47
N ALA A 32 -12.81 5.47 16.68
CA ALA A 32 -11.75 6.44 16.91
C ALA A 32 -10.69 6.33 15.79
N PRO A 33 -10.15 7.45 15.30
CA PRO A 33 -9.19 7.43 14.19
C PRO A 33 -8.02 6.50 14.52
N CYS A 34 -7.70 5.63 13.56
CA CYS A 34 -6.65 4.62 13.68
C CYS A 34 -5.48 5.02 12.76
N PHE A 35 -4.30 5.19 13.33
CA PHE A 35 -3.11 5.70 12.67
C PHE A 35 -2.08 4.56 12.53
N TYR A 36 -1.55 4.37 11.32
CA TYR A 36 -0.47 3.42 11.06
C TYR A 36 0.89 4.07 11.32
N ASN A 37 1.71 3.44 12.16
CA ASN A 37 3.09 3.87 12.41
C ASN A 37 4.06 3.04 11.55
N PRO A 38 4.69 3.62 10.52
CA PRO A 38 5.61 2.88 9.65
C PRO A 38 6.91 2.47 10.34
N ALA A 39 7.33 3.15 11.42
CA ALA A 39 8.54 2.80 12.15
C ALA A 39 8.37 1.53 13.01
N THR A 40 7.15 1.26 13.49
CA THR A 40 6.85 0.10 14.34
C THR A 40 6.04 -0.98 13.64
N GLY A 41 5.39 -0.65 12.51
CA GLY A 41 4.46 -1.54 11.81
C GLY A 41 3.14 -1.78 12.55
N LEU A 42 2.83 -0.95 13.56
CA LEU A 42 1.66 -1.11 14.43
C LEU A 42 0.63 0.00 14.18
N PHE A 43 -0.62 -0.31 14.50
CA PHE A 43 -1.74 0.62 14.48
C PHE A 43 -1.99 1.20 15.88
N SER A 44 -2.30 2.50 15.96
CA SER A 44 -2.57 3.23 17.20
C SER A 44 -3.85 4.06 17.10
N THR A 45 -4.53 4.28 18.23
CA THR A 45 -5.66 5.21 18.35
C THR A 45 -5.23 6.63 18.70
N GLU A 46 -3.97 6.82 19.09
CA GLU A 46 -3.40 8.14 19.33
C GLU A 46 -2.92 8.73 18.00
N PRO A 47 -3.26 10.00 17.70
CA PRO A 47 -2.64 10.69 16.59
C PRO A 47 -1.15 10.69 16.84
N THR A 48 -0.38 10.16 15.89
CA THR A 48 1.05 10.44 15.84
C THR A 48 1.17 11.96 15.83
N SER A 49 1.86 12.56 16.80
CA SER A 49 2.00 14.02 16.93
C SER A 49 2.54 14.69 15.66
N GLU A 50 3.17 13.90 14.79
CA GLU A 50 3.32 14.19 13.37
C GLU A 50 2.04 13.83 12.61
N GLY A 51 1.02 14.68 12.73
CA GLY A 51 -0.23 14.61 11.95
C GLY A 51 -0.03 14.86 10.45
N GLY A 52 1.05 14.36 9.86
CA GLY A 52 1.17 14.23 8.43
C GLY A 52 0.21 13.15 7.96
N THR A 53 -0.59 13.43 6.94
CA THR A 53 -1.07 12.38 6.02
C THR A 53 0.08 11.37 5.83
N PRO A 54 -0.14 10.05 5.96
CA PRO A 54 0.91 9.06 5.76
C PRO A 54 1.44 9.23 4.35
N ASP A 55 2.50 10.01 4.22
CA ASP A 55 3.11 10.33 2.95
C ASP A 55 4.12 9.25 2.63
N LEU A 56 3.59 8.01 2.59
CA LEU A 56 4.32 6.81 2.22
C LEU A 56 4.82 6.90 0.78
N VAL A 57 4.35 7.89 0.00
CA VAL A 57 4.60 8.01 -1.43
C VAL A 57 5.56 9.17 -1.73
N SER A 58 5.41 10.37 -1.17
CA SER A 58 6.25 11.52 -1.55
C SER A 58 7.68 11.43 -1.05
N GLN A 59 7.90 10.88 0.15
CA GLN A 59 9.25 10.79 0.71
C GLN A 59 10.14 9.85 -0.11
N HIS A 60 9.56 8.77 -0.64
CA HIS A 60 10.29 7.78 -1.44
C HIS A 60 10.25 8.05 -2.95
N LEU A 61 9.37 8.93 -3.42
CA LEU A 61 9.24 9.26 -4.84
C LEU A 61 10.56 9.73 -5.50
N PRO A 62 11.35 10.63 -4.88
CA PRO A 62 12.65 11.03 -5.42
C PRO A 62 13.63 9.86 -5.55
N GLU A 63 13.73 9.02 -4.52
CA GLU A 63 14.60 7.85 -4.48
C GLU A 63 14.20 6.81 -5.56
N LEU A 64 12.90 6.53 -5.68
CA LEU A 64 12.37 5.61 -6.68
C LEU A 64 12.59 6.13 -8.11
N LYS A 65 12.43 7.44 -8.34
CA LYS A 65 12.75 8.06 -9.63
C LYS A 65 14.24 7.95 -9.96
N GLN A 66 15.12 8.13 -8.97
CA GLN A 66 16.56 7.97 -9.17
C GLN A 66 16.90 6.52 -9.57
N LYS A 67 16.40 5.53 -8.83
CA LYS A 67 16.62 4.11 -9.11
C LYS A 67 16.14 3.72 -10.51
N LEU A 68 14.99 4.25 -10.94
CA LEU A 68 14.46 4.02 -12.28
C LEU A 68 15.39 4.59 -13.37
N ASN A 69 15.88 5.82 -13.18
CA ASN A 69 16.80 6.45 -14.12
C ASN A 69 18.13 5.69 -14.25
N GLU A 70 18.68 5.20 -13.13
CA GLU A 70 19.89 4.39 -13.10
C GLU A 70 19.70 3.07 -13.85
N PHE A 71 18.57 2.39 -13.63
CA PHE A 71 18.21 1.18 -14.34
C PHE A 71 18.10 1.40 -15.86
N ASP A 72 17.42 2.48 -16.28
CA ASP A 72 17.28 2.80 -17.71
C ASP A 72 18.61 3.20 -18.37
N ALA A 73 19.52 3.84 -17.63
CA ALA A 73 20.87 4.13 -18.12
C ALA A 73 21.66 2.82 -18.32
N ALA A 74 21.64 1.92 -17.34
CA ALA A 74 22.30 0.62 -17.43
C ALA A 74 21.75 -0.23 -18.57
N ARG A 75 20.42 -0.27 -18.73
CA ARG A 75 19.74 -0.96 -19.83
C ARG A 75 20.18 -0.44 -21.19
N ARG A 76 20.24 0.89 -21.37
CA ARG A 76 20.69 1.50 -22.64
C ARG A 76 22.14 1.19 -22.94
N ALA A 77 23.02 1.23 -21.94
CA ALA A 77 24.43 0.86 -22.10
C ALA A 77 24.59 -0.61 -22.53
N ALA A 78 23.83 -1.53 -21.91
CA ALA A 78 23.85 -2.95 -22.26
C ALA A 78 23.39 -3.20 -23.71
N ILE A 79 22.33 -2.51 -24.16
CA ILE A 79 21.85 -2.60 -25.56
C ILE A 79 22.91 -2.05 -26.51
N ALA A 80 23.54 -0.92 -26.19
CA ALA A 80 24.58 -0.34 -27.02
C ALA A 80 25.80 -1.26 -27.17
N GLU A 81 26.24 -1.89 -26.08
CA GLU A 81 27.36 -2.85 -26.15
C GLU A 81 26.98 -4.12 -26.91
N ALA A 82 25.77 -4.65 -26.72
CA ALA A 82 25.27 -5.80 -27.48
C ALA A 82 25.24 -5.50 -28.99
N ASN A 83 24.79 -4.30 -29.38
CA ASN A 83 24.79 -3.86 -30.77
C ASN A 83 26.21 -3.65 -31.33
N ARG A 84 27.15 -3.17 -30.51
CA ARG A 84 28.55 -3.02 -30.91
C ARG A 84 29.20 -4.38 -31.18
N LEU A 85 28.92 -5.36 -30.32
CA LEU A 85 29.41 -6.73 -30.47
C LEU A 85 28.79 -7.44 -31.68
N SER A 86 27.50 -7.20 -31.97
CA SER A 86 26.84 -7.80 -33.13
C SER A 86 27.21 -7.15 -34.46
N ALA A 87 27.57 -5.86 -34.47
CA ALA A 87 28.03 -5.14 -35.67
C ALA A 87 29.51 -5.38 -36.01
N GLY A 88 30.26 -6.03 -35.12
CA GLY A 88 31.67 -6.41 -35.33
C GLY A 88 31.89 -7.82 -35.89
N VAL A 89 30.81 -8.52 -36.25
CA VAL A 89 30.78 -9.82 -36.97
C VAL A 89 30.30 -9.57 -38.39
#